data_AF-A0A1B2HRS9-F1
#
_entry.id   AF-A0A1B2HRS9-F1
#
_cell.length_a   1.000
_cell.length_b   1.000
_cell.length_c   1.000
_cell.angle_alpha   90.00
_cell.angle_beta   90.00
_cell.angle_gamma   90.00
#
_symmetry.space_group_name_H-M   'P 1'
#
loop_
_entity.id
_entity.type
_entity.pdbx_description
1 polymer ?
#
loop_
_entity_poly.entity_id
_entity_poly.type
_entity_poly.pdbx_seq_one_letter_code
_entity_poly.pdbx_strand_id
1 'polypeptide(L)'
;MDRLTVLKTITNALTEVMQRDYSDATEDTRLFEDLHLDSTSVLTLLMALEDHTGIEVDPETLQMDDFRTIGTLADYLEANLDVAV
;
A
#
# COMPACT_ATOMS: atom_id res chain seq x y z
N MET A 1 -7.72 -9.29 -8.99
CA MET A 1 -6.25 -9.19 -9.11
C MET A 1 -5.68 -10.29 -8.22
N ASP A 2 -4.58 -10.96 -8.58
CA ASP A 2 -3.92 -11.90 -7.66
C ASP A 2 -3.17 -11.15 -6.55
N ARG A 3 -3.17 -11.67 -5.31
CA ARG A 3 -2.47 -11.07 -4.15
C ARG A 3 -1.00 -10.72 -4.43
N LEU A 4 -0.30 -11.60 -5.15
CA LEU A 4 1.10 -11.36 -5.56
C LEU A 4 1.25 -10.11 -6.43
N THR A 5 0.26 -9.78 -7.25
CA THR A 5 0.25 -8.58 -8.07
C THR A 5 0.03 -7.35 -7.21
N VAL A 6 -0.89 -7.41 -6.25
CA VAL A 6 -1.15 -6.32 -5.29
C VAL A 6 0.10 -6.01 -4.47
N LEU A 7 0.74 -7.05 -3.91
CA LEU A 7 1.99 -6.88 -3.16
C LEU A 7 3.08 -6.23 -4.01
N LYS A 8 3.26 -6.67 -5.25
CA LYS A 8 4.22 -6.06 -6.18
C LYS A 8 3.91 -4.57 -6.44
N THR A 9 2.64 -4.23 -6.65
CA THR A 9 2.23 -2.83 -6.83
C THR A 9 2.55 -1.99 -5.61
N ILE A 10 2.27 -2.51 -4.40
CA ILE A 10 2.62 -1.82 -3.14
C ILE A 10 4.13 -1.62 -3.05
N THR A 11 4.94 -2.64 -3.26
CA THR A 11 6.40 -2.52 -3.20
C THR A 11 6.97 -1.57 -4.26
N ASN A 12 6.38 -1.53 -5.46
CA ASN A 12 6.78 -0.58 -6.50
C ASN A 12 6.46 0.86 -6.06
N ALA A 13 5.22 1.10 -5.61
CA ALA A 13 4.82 2.41 -5.12
C ALA A 13 5.66 2.87 -3.92
N LEU A 14 5.97 1.97 -2.97
CA LEU A 14 6.89 2.23 -1.86
C LEU A 14 8.29 2.57 -2.35
N THR A 15 8.79 1.86 -3.35
CA THR A 15 10.12 2.09 -3.93
C THR A 15 10.21 3.47 -4.58
N GLU A 16 9.16 3.89 -5.28
CA GLU A 16 9.06 5.22 -5.87
C GLU A 16 8.98 6.31 -4.80
N VAL A 17 8.12 6.15 -3.79
CA VAL A 17 7.91 7.17 -2.74
C VAL A 17 9.12 7.33 -1.84
N MET A 18 9.74 6.21 -1.42
CA MET A 18 10.86 6.25 -0.49
C MET A 18 12.22 6.28 -1.18
N GLN A 19 12.26 6.18 -2.52
CA GLN A 19 13.48 6.15 -3.32
C GLN A 19 14.45 5.03 -2.86
N ARG A 20 13.89 3.87 -2.46
CA ARG A 20 14.64 2.75 -1.90
C ARG A 20 14.02 1.43 -2.31
N ASP A 21 14.84 0.43 -2.61
CA ASP A 21 14.35 -0.89 -2.99
C ASP A 21 13.70 -1.62 -1.80
N TYR A 22 12.46 -2.07 -2.02
CA TYR A 22 11.70 -2.93 -1.11
C TYR A 22 11.22 -4.20 -1.80
N SER A 23 11.94 -4.67 -2.82
CA SER A 23 11.57 -5.86 -3.58
C SER A 23 11.56 -7.13 -2.72
N ASP A 24 12.32 -7.14 -1.62
CA ASP A 24 12.37 -8.22 -0.63
C ASP A 24 11.36 -8.05 0.53
N ALA A 25 10.54 -7.00 0.53
CA ALA A 25 9.57 -6.78 1.58
C ALA A 25 8.45 -7.83 1.54
N THR A 26 8.01 -8.24 2.72
CA THR A 26 7.02 -9.30 2.91
C THR A 26 5.73 -8.73 3.49
N GLU A 27 4.67 -9.53 3.51
CA GLU A 27 3.38 -9.14 4.08
C GLU A 27 3.49 -8.75 5.56
N ASP A 28 4.41 -9.36 6.30
CA ASP A 28 4.68 -9.05 7.70
C ASP A 28 5.51 -7.76 7.92
N THR A 29 6.03 -7.15 6.84
CA THR A 29 6.85 -5.95 6.94
C THR A 29 6.00 -4.76 7.39
N ARG A 30 6.43 -4.11 8.47
CA ARG A 30 5.66 -3.05 9.13
C ARG A 30 5.95 -1.71 8.48
N LEU A 31 4.92 -1.05 7.97
CA LEU A 31 5.04 0.20 7.22
C LEU A 31 5.60 1.34 8.08
N PHE A 32 5.10 1.49 9.31
CA PHE A 32 5.58 2.54 10.23
C PHE A 32 6.88 2.17 10.94
N GLU A 33 7.01 0.93 11.41
CA GLU A 33 8.14 0.54 12.27
C GLU A 33 9.38 0.12 11.46
N ASP A 34 9.20 -0.60 10.35
CA ASP A 34 10.34 -1.07 9.55
C ASP A 34 10.65 -0.08 8.43
N LEU A 35 9.62 0.44 7.75
CA LEU A 35 9.81 1.39 6.63
C LEU A 35 9.83 2.86 7.06
N HIS A 36 9.51 3.17 8.32
CA HIS A 36 9.50 4.53 8.86
C HIS A 36 8.64 5.48 8.03
N LEU A 37 7.47 5.02 7.58
CA LEU A 37 6.53 5.85 6.83
C LEU A 37 5.99 6.98 7.70
N ASP A 38 6.12 8.21 7.21
CA ASP A 38 5.49 9.38 7.81
C ASP A 38 4.10 9.64 7.20
N SER A 39 3.28 10.46 7.86
CA SER A 39 1.94 10.83 7.37
C SER A 39 1.96 11.41 5.95
N THR A 40 3.01 12.15 5.59
CA THR A 40 3.19 12.68 4.24
C THR A 40 3.50 11.57 3.25
N SER A 41 4.39 10.64 3.60
CA SER A 41 4.74 9.51 2.74
C SER A 41 3.57 8.55 2.54
N VAL A 42 2.71 8.37 3.56
CA VAL A 42 1.47 7.61 3.43
C VAL A 42 0.57 8.24 2.36
N LEU A 43 0.31 9.54 2.40
CA LEU A 43 -0.51 10.21 1.38
C LEU A 43 0.10 10.06 -0.02
N THR A 44 1.41 10.20 -0.17
CA THR A 44 2.09 9.99 -1.46
C THR A 44 1.97 8.55 -1.94
N LEU A 45 2.09 7.58 -1.03
CA LEU A 45 1.90 6.16 -1.33
C LEU A 45 0.48 5.88 -1.82
N LEU A 46 -0.53 6.43 -1.16
CA LEU A 46 -1.92 6.30 -1.59
C LEU A 46 -2.12 6.82 -3.00
N MET A 47 -1.66 8.04 -3.29
CA MET A 47 -1.78 8.62 -4.65
C MET A 47 -1.09 7.75 -5.71
N ALA A 48 0.09 7.19 -5.40
CA ALA A 48 0.78 6.29 -6.31
C ALA A 48 -0.01 4.97 -6.52
N LEU A 49 -0.58 4.41 -5.46
CA LEU A 49 -1.41 3.21 -5.53
C LEU A 49 -2.68 3.44 -6.36
N GLU A 50 -3.34 4.58 -6.18
CA GLU A 50 -4.50 5.00 -6.98
C GLU A 50 -4.14 5.10 -8.47
N ASP A 51 -3.00 5.71 -8.82
CA ASP A 51 -2.54 5.80 -10.21
C ASP A 51 -2.22 4.42 -10.81
N HIS A 52 -1.58 3.54 -10.04
CA HIS A 52 -1.21 2.20 -10.51
C HIS A 52 -2.39 1.23 -10.63
N THR A 53 -3.38 1.34 -9.74
CA THR A 53 -4.50 0.38 -9.66
C THR A 53 -5.79 0.94 -10.26
N GLY A 54 -5.89 2.26 -10.42
CA GLY A 54 -7.09 2.95 -10.89
C GLY A 54 -8.21 3.03 -9.84
N ILE A 55 -7.94 2.71 -8.57
CA ILE A 55 -8.92 2.84 -7.49
C ILE A 55 -8.85 4.25 -6.89
N GLU A 56 -9.90 4.65 -6.18
CA GLU A 56 -9.87 5.80 -5.27
C GLU A 56 -9.77 5.28 -3.83
N VAL A 57 -8.79 5.75 -3.08
CA VAL A 57 -8.58 5.38 -1.68
C VAL A 57 -9.05 6.53 -0.80
N ASP A 58 -10.07 6.29 0.01
CA ASP A 58 -10.58 7.30 0.93
C ASP A 58 -9.77 7.33 2.24
N PRO A 59 -8.99 8.40 2.51
CA PRO A 59 -8.20 8.54 3.74
C PRO A 59 -9.07 8.60 5.01
N GLU A 60 -10.36 8.92 4.92
CA GLU A 60 -11.27 8.90 6.07
C GLU A 60 -11.65 7.47 6.48
N THR A 61 -11.64 6.54 5.53
CA THR A 61 -11.95 5.12 5.79
C THR A 61 -10.74 4.32 6.25
N LEU A 62 -9.54 4.82 5.95
CA LEU A 62 -8.28 4.18 6.31
C LEU A 62 -8.03 4.26 7.82
N GLN A 63 -7.84 3.09 8.42
CA GLN A 63 -7.50 2.97 9.82
C GLN A 63 -5.99 2.79 10.00
N MET A 64 -5.51 3.08 11.21
CA MET A 64 -4.11 2.82 11.60
C MET A 64 -3.73 1.34 11.42
N ASP A 65 -4.69 0.42 11.58
CA ASP A 65 -4.47 -1.01 11.38
C ASP A 65 -4.27 -1.39 9.90
N ASP A 66 -4.86 -0.68 8.94
CA ASP A 66 -4.67 -0.94 7.51
C ASP A 66 -3.22 -0.62 7.09
N PHE A 67 -2.63 0.39 7.71
CA PHE A 67 -1.23 0.77 7.53
C PHE A 67 -0.26 0.07 8.47
N ARG A 68 -0.68 -0.99 9.16
CA ARG A 68 0.21 -1.69 10.08
C ARG A 68 1.32 -2.44 9.35
N THR A 69 0.97 -3.11 8.26
CA THR A 69 1.88 -3.96 7.47
C THR A 69 1.58 -3.87 5.99
N ILE A 70 2.49 -4.37 5.16
CA ILE A 70 2.23 -4.52 3.72
C ILE A 70 1.02 -5.45 3.47
N GLY A 71 0.87 -6.51 4.28
CA GLY A 71 -0.24 -7.45 4.16
C GLY A 71 -1.60 -6.80 4.41
N THR A 72 -1.73 -6.00 5.47
CA THR A 72 -2.97 -5.28 5.79
C THR A 72 -3.33 -4.25 4.71
N LEU A 73 -2.32 -3.58 4.13
CA LEU A 73 -2.54 -2.67 3.02
C LEU A 73 -2.96 -3.42 1.74
N ALA A 74 -2.38 -4.61 1.50
CA ALA A 74 -2.78 -5.47 0.39
C ALA A 74 -4.22 -5.95 0.55
N ASP A 75 -4.61 -6.38 1.75
CA ASP A 75 -5.99 -6.76 2.07
C ASP A 75 -6.96 -5.61 1.79
N TYR A 76 -6.60 -4.39 2.17
CA TYR A 76 -7.40 -3.19 1.89
C TYR A 76 -7.54 -2.94 0.38
N LEU A 77 -6.46 -3.02 -0.39
CA LEU A 77 -6.51 -2.85 -1.85
C LEU A 77 -7.33 -3.97 -2.52
N GLU A 78 -7.17 -5.22 -2.08
CA GLU A 78 -7.96 -6.35 -2.59
C GLU A 78 -9.46 -6.15 -2.33
N ALA A 79 -9.82 -5.68 -1.13
CA ALA A 79 -11.21 -5.37 -0.80
C ALA A 79 -11.79 -4.24 -1.66
N ASN A 80 -11.02 -3.22 -2.01
CA ASN A 80 -11.49 -2.11 -2.85
C ASN A 80 -11.53 -2.47 -4.35
N LEU A 81 -10.62 -3.33 -4.81
CA LEU A 81 -10.60 -3.85 -6.18
C LEU A 81 -11.79 -4.77 -6.48
N ASP A 82 -12.32 -5.49 -5.49
CA ASP A 82 -13.46 -6.40 -5.65
C ASP A 82 -14.81 -5.67 -5.76
N VAL A 83 -14.89 -4.44 -5.27
CA VAL A 83 -16.14 -3.66 -5.20
C VAL A 83 -16.39 -2.84 -6.48
N ALA A 84 -15.38 -2.67 -7.34
CA ALA A 84 -15.45 -1.87 -8.56
C ALA A 84 -16.10 -2.60 -9.77
N VAL A 85 -17.06 -3.52 -9.53
CA VAL A 85 -17.75 -4.32 -10.58
C VAL A 85 -19.22 -3.93 -10.72
#